data_AF-A0A950AGZ0-F1
#
_entry.id   AF-A0A950AGZ0-F1
#
_cell.length_a   1.000
_cell.length_b   1.000
_cell.length_c   1.000
_cell.angle_alpha   90.00
_cell.angle_beta   90.00
_cell.angle_gamma   90.00
#
_symmetry.space_group_name_H-M   'P 1'
#
loop_
_entity.id
_entity.type
_entity.pdbx_description
1 polymer ?
#
loop_
_entity_poly.entity_id
_entity_poly.type
_entity_poly.pdbx_seq_one_letter_code
_entity_poly.pdbx_strand_id
1 'polypeptide(L)'
;MPFPDCLEKSDADVTVAKPALLVIGATYSISSNRRKLCALADYFDITCATSKLSDRSFYGLPIQEFEDINSQEPFLLRRLAEFPKGKEFTQFFYSGLHNAFREKEFDFVLVDSEPWGLVKWQAWLLAKLYQRKALFGEFSWENVKREGFKGQILSVIYRLSILADDFIIAGNQTCRAYFWHTEPILNAISWLLRSESTPSYFTRSTRVRSANADAAWAYLKT
;
A
#
# COMPACT_ATOMS: atom_id res chain seq x y z
N MET A 1 12.47 29.72 -54.81
CA MET A 1 11.42 28.74 -54.47
C MET A 1 11.29 28.76 -52.95
N PRO A 2 10.13 29.17 -52.39
CA PRO A 2 9.94 29.16 -50.95
C PRO A 2 9.66 27.72 -50.47
N PHE A 3 10.23 27.35 -49.33
CA PHE A 3 9.94 26.08 -48.65
C PHE A 3 8.52 26.11 -48.09
N PRO A 4 7.74 25.01 -48.19
CA PRO A 4 6.42 24.96 -47.60
C PRO A 4 6.52 24.91 -46.07
N ASP A 5 5.90 25.89 -45.41
CA ASP A 5 5.53 25.84 -44.00
C ASP A 5 4.70 24.57 -43.79
N CYS A 6 5.32 23.55 -43.21
CA CYS A 6 4.67 22.30 -42.87
C CYS A 6 4.99 22.00 -41.41
N LEU A 7 3.89 21.81 -40.66
CA LEU A 7 3.78 21.19 -39.36
C LEU A 7 3.78 22.14 -38.15
N GLU A 8 2.70 22.94 -38.04
CA GLU A 8 2.06 23.09 -36.73
C GLU A 8 1.58 21.71 -36.28
N LYS A 9 2.38 21.04 -35.45
CA LYS A 9 1.91 19.90 -34.66
C LYS A 9 0.89 20.45 -33.67
N SER A 10 -0.38 20.21 -33.96
CA SER A 10 -1.43 20.17 -32.96
C SER A 10 -1.10 19.01 -32.01
N ASP A 11 -0.29 19.30 -30.99
CA ASP A 11 -0.16 18.45 -29.81
C ASP A 11 -1.47 18.60 -29.03
N ALA A 12 -2.50 17.90 -29.50
CA ALA A 12 -3.66 17.63 -28.68
C ALA A 12 -3.14 16.91 -27.43
N ASP A 13 -3.10 17.65 -26.33
CA ASP A 13 -2.71 17.18 -25.01
C ASP A 13 -3.73 16.12 -24.57
N VAL A 14 -3.52 14.90 -25.06
CA VAL A 14 -4.22 13.72 -24.58
C VAL A 14 -3.68 13.49 -23.17
N THR A 15 -4.26 14.21 -22.21
CA THR A 15 -3.96 14.01 -20.79
C THR A 15 -4.40 12.60 -20.44
N VAL A 16 -3.46 11.67 -20.45
CA VAL A 16 -3.69 10.29 -20.03
C VAL A 16 -4.15 10.36 -18.57
N ALA A 17 -5.35 9.85 -18.30
CA ALA A 17 -5.90 9.83 -16.95
C ALA A 17 -4.96 9.07 -16.01
N LYS A 18 -4.60 9.71 -14.89
CA LYS A 18 -3.71 9.11 -13.90
C LYS A 18 -4.41 7.93 -13.20
N PRO A 19 -3.72 6.81 -12.94
CA PRO A 19 -4.25 5.73 -12.12
C PRO A 19 -4.59 6.21 -10.71
N ALA A 20 -5.70 5.72 -10.16
CA ALA A 20 -6.19 6.08 -8.84
C ALA A 20 -5.53 5.24 -7.74
N LEU A 21 -4.94 5.90 -6.74
CA LEU A 21 -4.23 5.25 -5.63
C LEU A 21 -4.85 5.65 -4.28
N LEU A 22 -5.29 4.66 -3.51
CA LEU A 22 -5.67 4.83 -2.12
C LEU A 22 -4.48 4.47 -1.22
N VAL A 23 -3.96 5.45 -0.47
CA VAL A 23 -2.91 5.22 0.53
C VAL A 23 -3.52 5.27 1.92
N ILE A 24 -3.28 4.24 2.75
CA ILE A 24 -3.85 4.12 4.10
C ILE A 24 -2.72 3.95 5.10
N GLY A 25 -2.62 4.81 6.11
CA GLY A 25 -1.57 4.66 7.12
C GLY A 25 -1.56 5.77 8.17
N ALA A 26 -1.20 5.44 9.41
CA ALA A 26 -1.14 6.43 10.50
C ALA A 26 0.08 7.35 10.42
N THR A 27 1.15 6.90 9.77
CA THR A 27 2.37 7.67 9.52
C THR A 27 2.08 8.97 8.76
N TYR A 28 1.11 8.94 7.85
CA TYR A 28 0.66 10.10 7.07
C TYR A 28 -0.14 11.15 7.87
N SER A 29 -0.38 10.93 9.16
CA SER A 29 -1.00 11.97 10.00
C SER A 29 -0.14 13.23 10.09
N ILE A 30 1.17 13.05 9.93
CA ILE A 30 2.22 14.08 9.97
C ILE A 30 2.60 14.55 8.55
N SER A 31 2.81 15.85 8.37
CA SER A 31 3.10 16.47 7.06
C SER A 31 4.38 15.97 6.40
N SER A 32 5.45 15.79 7.19
CA SER A 32 6.75 15.30 6.70
C SER A 32 6.64 13.97 5.95
N ASN A 33 5.85 13.02 6.47
CA ASN A 33 5.65 11.73 5.82
C ASN A 33 4.81 11.83 4.54
N ARG A 34 3.90 12.82 4.48
CA ARG A 34 3.07 13.08 3.30
C ARG A 34 3.85 13.68 2.12
N ARG A 35 5.05 14.24 2.33
CA ARG A 35 5.91 14.71 1.22
C ARG A 35 6.20 13.63 0.19
N LYS A 36 6.25 12.35 0.61
CA LYS A 36 6.39 11.20 -0.29
C LYS A 36 5.18 11.08 -1.25
N LEU A 37 3.99 11.40 -0.77
CA LEU A 37 2.77 11.39 -1.57
C LEU A 37 2.73 12.54 -2.58
N CYS A 38 3.33 13.69 -2.25
CA CYS A 38 3.47 14.79 -3.22
C CYS A 38 4.25 14.35 -4.46
N ALA A 39 5.36 13.62 -4.28
CA ALA A 39 6.13 13.09 -5.42
C ALA A 39 5.36 12.03 -6.22
N LEU A 40 4.49 11.25 -5.57
CA LEU A 40 3.65 10.27 -6.26
C LEU A 40 2.46 10.91 -6.99
N ALA A 41 2.02 12.11 -6.58
CA ALA A 41 0.87 12.79 -7.18
C ALA A 41 1.11 13.19 -8.65
N ASP A 42 2.37 13.26 -9.08
CA ASP A 42 2.72 13.46 -10.49
C ASP A 42 2.27 12.28 -11.37
N TYR A 43 2.19 11.09 -10.80
CA TYR A 43 1.88 9.85 -11.51
C TYR A 43 0.52 9.25 -11.16
N PHE A 44 -0.02 9.56 -9.98
CA PHE A 44 -1.25 8.97 -9.46
C PHE A 44 -2.27 10.03 -9.05
N ASP A 45 -3.55 9.69 -9.17
CA ASP A 45 -4.63 10.42 -8.51
C ASP A 45 -4.83 9.84 -7.10
N ILE A 46 -4.25 10.52 -6.10
CA ILE A 46 -4.08 9.98 -4.75
C ILE A 46 -5.23 10.39 -3.83
N THR A 47 -5.74 9.42 -3.09
CA THR A 47 -6.50 9.64 -1.85
C THR A 47 -5.70 9.08 -0.68
N CYS A 48 -5.39 9.92 0.31
CA CYS A 48 -4.70 9.51 1.53
C CYS A 48 -5.71 9.40 2.68
N ALA A 49 -5.91 8.19 3.22
CA ALA A 49 -6.69 7.96 4.43
C ALA A 49 -5.75 7.78 5.63
N THR A 50 -5.83 8.69 6.58
CA THR A 50 -4.97 8.68 7.76
C THR A 50 -5.74 9.02 9.02
N SER A 51 -5.06 8.95 10.16
CA SER A 51 -5.64 9.27 11.45
C SER A 51 -5.95 10.76 11.58
N LYS A 52 -7.04 11.06 12.28
CA LYS A 52 -7.25 12.40 12.86
C LYS A 52 -6.10 12.71 13.80
N LEU A 53 -5.59 13.93 13.71
CA LEU A 53 -4.69 14.48 14.70
C LEU A 53 -5.42 14.43 16.03
N SER A 54 -5.03 13.48 16.87
CA SER A 54 -5.48 13.36 18.25
C SER A 54 -4.49 14.10 19.14
N ASP A 55 -4.79 14.20 20.43
CA ASP A 55 -3.87 14.75 21.45
C ASP A 55 -2.63 13.87 21.69
N ARG A 56 -2.20 13.11 20.68
CA ARG A 56 -0.99 12.30 20.73
C ARG A 56 0.22 13.20 20.63
N SER A 57 1.19 12.92 21.49
CA SER A 57 2.53 13.43 21.33
C SER A 57 3.36 12.50 20.44
N PHE A 58 4.15 13.09 19.55
CA PHE A 58 5.16 12.40 18.75
C PHE A 58 6.53 12.91 19.21
N TYR A 59 7.41 11.99 19.63
CA TYR A 59 8.70 12.34 20.26
C TYR A 59 8.61 13.34 21.43
N GLY A 60 7.51 13.28 22.20
CA GLY A 60 7.29 14.18 23.34
C GLY A 60 6.75 15.57 22.96
N LEU A 61 6.56 15.86 21.67
CA LEU A 61 5.97 17.10 21.18
C LEU A 61 4.53 16.88 20.69
N PRO A 62 3.63 17.86 20.79
CA PRO A 62 2.29 17.77 20.21
C PRO A 62 2.35 17.50 18.70
N ILE A 63 1.49 16.63 18.18
CA ILE A 63 1.49 16.27 16.76
C ILE A 63 1.25 17.48 15.83
N GLN A 64 0.60 18.53 16.35
CA GLN A 64 0.35 19.79 15.65
C GLN A 64 1.65 20.52 15.27
N GLU A 65 2.74 20.33 16.02
CA GLU A 65 4.03 20.93 15.69
C GLU A 65 4.67 20.30 14.44
N PHE A 66 4.22 19.11 14.07
CA PHE A 66 4.67 18.43 12.85
C PHE A 66 3.70 18.63 11.67
N GLU A 67 2.71 19.51 11.81
CA GLU A 67 1.78 19.85 10.73
C GLU A 67 2.18 21.17 10.05
N ASP A 68 2.53 21.08 8.77
CA ASP A 68 2.73 22.25 7.91
C ASP A 68 1.34 22.82 7.53
N ILE A 69 0.86 23.82 8.28
CA ILE A 69 -0.48 24.43 8.10
C ILE A 69 -0.67 25.05 6.70
N ASN A 70 0.42 25.41 6.01
CA ASN A 70 0.38 26.16 4.76
C ASN A 70 0.67 25.33 3.50
N SER A 71 0.86 24.01 3.61
CA SER A 71 1.08 23.19 2.41
C SER A 71 -0.25 22.80 1.77
N GLN A 72 -0.52 23.33 0.57
CA GLN A 72 -1.56 22.75 -0.29
C GLN A 72 -1.09 21.37 -0.75
N GLU A 73 -1.82 20.34 -0.37
CA GLU A 73 -1.51 18.96 -0.75
C GLU A 73 -2.15 18.64 -2.10
N PRO A 74 -1.40 18.10 -3.08
CA PRO A 74 -1.91 17.81 -4.43
C PRO A 74 -2.79 16.54 -4.48
N PHE A 75 -3.32 16.10 -3.33
CA PHE A 75 -4.07 14.87 -3.17
C PHE A 75 -5.16 15.03 -2.13
N LEU A 76 -6.15 14.15 -2.16
CA LEU A 76 -7.27 14.19 -1.22
C LEU A 76 -6.86 13.58 0.13
N LEU A 77 -6.75 14.41 1.17
CA LEU A 77 -6.48 13.94 2.53
C LEU A 77 -7.79 13.68 3.30
N ARG A 78 -7.96 12.45 3.80
CA ARG A 78 -9.07 12.02 4.66
C ARG A 78 -8.59 11.66 6.04
N ARG A 79 -9.01 12.44 7.04
CA ARG A 79 -8.67 12.21 8.45
C ARG A 79 -9.79 11.43 9.16
N LEU A 80 -9.51 10.18 9.48
CA LEU A 80 -10.45 9.21 10.05
C LEU A 80 -10.24 9.05 11.56
N ALA A 81 -11.33 8.81 12.28
CA ALA A 81 -11.24 8.54 13.72
C ALA A 81 -10.75 7.11 13.96
N GLU A 82 -9.84 6.94 14.92
CA GLU A 82 -9.39 5.62 15.34
C GLU A 82 -10.32 4.99 16.37
N PHE A 83 -10.54 3.69 16.26
CA PHE A 83 -11.31 2.90 17.22
C PHE A 83 -10.63 1.56 17.52
N PRO A 84 -10.44 1.17 18.80
CA PRO A 84 -10.68 1.98 20.00
C PRO A 84 -9.64 3.09 20.18
N LYS A 85 -10.03 4.20 20.81
CA LYS A 85 -9.14 5.34 21.06
C LYS A 85 -8.00 4.97 22.02
N GLY A 86 -6.83 5.60 21.85
CA GLY A 86 -5.72 5.50 22.80
C GLY A 86 -4.95 4.18 22.76
N LYS A 87 -5.19 3.34 21.75
CA LYS A 87 -4.38 2.13 21.51
C LYS A 87 -3.09 2.43 20.75
N GLU A 88 -2.14 1.52 20.88
CA GLU A 88 -0.88 1.53 20.12
C GLU A 88 -1.14 1.46 18.60
N PHE A 89 -0.14 1.88 17.81
CA PHE A 89 -0.24 2.06 16.36
C PHE A 89 -0.74 0.85 15.55
N THR A 90 -0.77 -0.35 16.14
CA THR A 90 -1.14 -1.60 15.45
C THR A 90 -2.52 -2.14 15.86
N GLN A 91 -3.13 -1.58 16.91
CA GLN A 91 -4.32 -2.14 17.57
C GLN A 91 -5.58 -1.28 17.41
N PHE A 92 -5.72 -0.57 16.29
CA PHE A 92 -6.91 0.22 16.00
C PHE A 92 -7.41 0.00 14.58
N PHE A 93 -8.65 0.43 14.36
CA PHE A 93 -9.33 0.50 13.07
C PHE A 93 -9.66 1.95 12.74
N TYR A 94 -9.77 2.26 11.45
CA TYR A 94 -10.31 3.54 11.01
C TYR A 94 -11.83 3.47 10.91
N SER A 95 -12.51 4.23 11.77
CA SER A 95 -13.94 4.44 11.67
C SER A 95 -14.26 5.28 10.42
N GLY A 96 -15.16 4.76 9.57
CA GLY A 96 -15.53 5.39 8.31
C GLY A 96 -14.61 5.07 7.12
N LEU A 97 -13.60 4.20 7.26
CA LEU A 97 -12.71 3.84 6.15
C LEU A 97 -13.47 3.29 4.93
N HIS A 98 -14.54 2.53 5.17
CA HIS A 98 -15.39 1.99 4.11
C HIS A 98 -15.98 3.06 3.17
N ASN A 99 -16.16 4.30 3.65
CA ASN A 99 -16.66 5.38 2.79
C ASN A 99 -15.66 5.73 1.69
N ALA A 100 -14.36 5.75 2.00
CA ALA A 100 -13.33 5.97 0.98
C ALA A 100 -13.40 4.90 -0.11
N PHE A 101 -13.59 3.63 0.26
CA PHE A 101 -13.75 2.50 -0.66
C PHE A 101 -15.06 2.53 -1.47
N ARG A 102 -16.08 3.29 -1.05
CA ARG A 102 -17.38 3.36 -1.74
C ARG A 102 -17.53 4.59 -2.64
N GLU A 103 -16.83 5.66 -2.32
CA GLU A 103 -16.97 6.94 -3.03
C GLU A 103 -16.21 6.99 -4.36
N LYS A 104 -15.17 6.17 -4.51
CA LYS A 104 -14.29 6.17 -5.69
C LYS A 104 -13.76 4.77 -5.98
N GLU A 105 -13.59 4.42 -7.25
CA GLU A 105 -12.86 3.21 -7.66
C GLU A 105 -11.34 3.49 -7.67
N PHE A 106 -10.56 2.54 -7.17
CA PHE A 106 -9.10 2.63 -7.12
C PHE A 106 -8.47 1.55 -7.98
N ASP A 107 -7.36 1.88 -8.64
CA ASP A 107 -6.53 0.89 -9.33
C ASP A 107 -5.56 0.22 -8.34
N PHE A 108 -5.13 0.97 -7.32
CA PHE A 108 -4.20 0.52 -6.30
C PHE A 108 -4.67 0.90 -4.90
N VAL A 109 -4.51 -0.02 -3.96
CA VAL A 109 -4.68 0.21 -2.52
C VAL A 109 -3.36 -0.14 -1.84
N LEU A 110 -2.70 0.87 -1.27
CA LEU A 110 -1.44 0.73 -0.55
C LEU A 110 -1.66 1.00 0.93
N VAL A 111 -1.32 0.03 1.78
CA VAL A 111 -1.37 0.20 3.24
C VAL A 111 0.04 0.35 3.80
N ASP A 112 0.31 1.48 4.45
CA ASP A 112 1.50 1.68 5.28
C ASP A 112 1.16 1.26 6.72
N SER A 113 1.35 -0.04 6.99
CA SER A 113 1.09 -0.67 8.28
C SER A 113 1.92 -1.95 8.38
N GLU A 114 2.23 -2.33 9.62
CA GLU A 114 2.79 -3.64 9.88
C GLU A 114 1.82 -4.77 9.48
N PRO A 115 2.33 -5.95 9.09
CA PRO A 115 1.51 -7.12 8.73
C PRO A 115 0.51 -7.58 9.80
N TRP A 116 0.83 -7.34 11.07
CA TRP A 116 -0.05 -7.66 12.21
C TRP A 116 -0.99 -6.52 12.60
N GLY A 117 -0.93 -5.38 11.90
CA GLY A 117 -1.75 -4.21 12.18
C GLY A 117 -3.21 -4.46 11.78
N LEU A 118 -4.14 -4.13 12.67
CA LEU A 118 -5.58 -4.27 12.42
C LEU A 118 -6.07 -3.45 11.21
N VAL A 119 -5.45 -2.29 10.98
CA VAL A 119 -5.72 -1.42 9.82
C VAL A 119 -5.46 -2.14 8.50
N LYS A 120 -4.39 -2.95 8.40
CA LYS A 120 -4.11 -3.72 7.19
C LYS A 120 -5.26 -4.65 6.87
N TRP A 121 -5.65 -5.49 7.83
CA TRP A 121 -6.70 -6.49 7.62
C TRP A 121 -8.07 -5.86 7.36
N GLN A 122 -8.34 -4.71 7.98
CA GLN A 122 -9.50 -3.89 7.66
C GLN A 122 -9.48 -3.42 6.20
N ALA A 123 -8.37 -2.83 5.76
CA ALA A 123 -8.22 -2.33 4.39
C ALA A 123 -8.27 -3.46 3.36
N TRP A 124 -7.64 -4.61 3.65
CA TRP A 124 -7.70 -5.79 2.79
C TRP A 124 -9.13 -6.28 2.61
N LEU A 125 -9.88 -6.44 3.71
CA LEU A 125 -11.27 -6.87 3.64
C LEU A 125 -12.11 -5.90 2.83
N LEU A 126 -11.96 -4.60 3.07
CA LEU A 126 -12.68 -3.56 2.32
C LEU A 126 -12.29 -3.56 0.83
N ALA A 127 -11.02 -3.78 0.50
CA ALA A 127 -10.56 -3.90 -0.88
C ALA A 127 -11.22 -5.09 -1.58
N LYS A 128 -11.27 -6.27 -0.95
CA LYS A 128 -11.91 -7.46 -1.54
C LYS A 128 -13.43 -7.32 -1.64
N LEU A 129 -14.06 -6.55 -0.75
CA LEU A 129 -15.51 -6.30 -0.80
C LEU A 129 -15.90 -5.25 -1.85
N TYR A 130 -15.20 -4.12 -1.91
CA TYR A 130 -15.62 -2.95 -2.70
C TYR A 130 -14.75 -2.68 -3.94
N GLN A 131 -13.52 -3.18 -3.99
CA GLN A 131 -12.49 -2.82 -4.97
C GLN A 131 -11.86 -4.07 -5.60
N ARG A 132 -12.68 -5.02 -6.08
CA ARG A 132 -12.22 -6.34 -6.54
C ARG A 132 -11.17 -6.32 -7.66
N LYS A 133 -11.08 -5.23 -8.41
CA LYS A 133 -10.12 -5.04 -9.51
C LYS A 133 -8.82 -4.34 -9.06
N ALA A 134 -8.83 -3.70 -7.89
CA ALA A 134 -7.68 -2.97 -7.40
C ALA A 134 -6.58 -3.95 -6.97
N LEU A 135 -5.34 -3.58 -7.26
CA LEU A 135 -4.18 -4.27 -6.70
C LEU A 135 -3.98 -3.80 -5.26
N PHE A 136 -3.98 -4.74 -4.32
CA PHE A 136 -3.78 -4.49 -2.91
C PHE A 136 -2.33 -4.77 -2.53
N GLY A 137 -1.68 -3.87 -1.80
CA GLY A 137 -0.34 -4.10 -1.32
C GLY A 137 0.00 -3.35 -0.04
N GLU A 138 1.11 -3.72 0.56
CA GLU A 138 1.59 -3.11 1.80
C GLU A 138 2.99 -2.50 1.66
N PHE A 139 3.23 -1.45 2.44
CA PHE A 139 4.56 -0.98 2.79
C PHE A 139 4.82 -1.34 4.26
N SER A 140 5.91 -2.04 4.52
CA SER A 140 6.32 -2.42 5.88
C SER A 140 7.82 -2.20 6.08
N TRP A 141 8.20 -1.94 7.33
CA TRP A 141 9.56 -1.73 7.76
C TRP A 141 9.82 -2.52 9.05
N GLU A 142 10.78 -3.44 9.03
CA GLU A 142 11.06 -4.29 10.20
C GLU A 142 12.45 -4.00 10.76
N ASN A 143 12.52 -3.56 12.02
CA ASN A 143 13.78 -3.28 12.71
C ASN A 143 14.16 -4.34 13.74
N VAL A 144 13.25 -5.23 14.12
CA VAL A 144 13.45 -6.10 15.29
C VAL A 144 13.33 -7.57 14.92
N LYS A 145 14.42 -8.32 15.10
CA LYS A 145 14.35 -9.78 15.09
C LYS A 145 13.61 -10.24 16.33
N ARG A 146 12.47 -10.91 16.14
CA ARG A 146 11.71 -11.53 17.23
C ARG A 146 11.99 -13.03 17.26
N GLU A 147 12.59 -13.51 18.33
CA GLU A 147 12.87 -14.92 18.56
C GLU A 147 11.79 -15.58 19.43
N GLY A 148 11.80 -16.92 19.49
CA GLY A 148 10.87 -17.71 20.29
C GLY A 148 9.43 -17.75 19.75
N PHE A 149 8.48 -18.04 20.63
CA PHE A 149 7.06 -18.24 20.27
C PHE A 149 6.42 -17.01 19.61
N LYS A 150 6.78 -15.79 20.07
CA LYS A 150 6.33 -14.55 19.43
C LYS A 150 6.83 -14.44 17.98
N GLY A 151 8.06 -14.88 17.72
CA GLY A 151 8.62 -14.96 16.36
C GLY A 151 7.89 -15.96 15.47
N GLN A 152 7.46 -17.10 16.02
CA GLN A 152 6.69 -18.11 15.29
C GLN A 152 5.30 -17.57 14.88
N ILE A 153 4.58 -16.94 15.81
CA ILE A 153 3.29 -16.27 15.49
C ILE A 153 3.51 -15.23 14.40
N LEU A 154 4.55 -14.43 14.54
CA LEU A 154 4.87 -13.41 13.55
C LEU A 154 5.13 -14.02 12.17
N SER A 155 5.87 -15.13 12.09
CA SER A 155 6.12 -15.84 10.83
C SER A 155 4.82 -16.26 10.15
N VAL A 156 3.82 -16.71 10.92
CA VAL A 156 2.49 -17.04 10.37
C VAL A 156 1.81 -15.80 9.83
N ILE A 157 1.85 -14.68 10.56
CA ILE A 157 1.24 -13.42 10.13
C ILE A 157 1.90 -12.93 8.82
N TYR A 158 3.23 -12.95 8.72
CA TYR A 158 3.94 -12.58 7.48
C TYR A 158 3.53 -13.47 6.30
N ARG A 159 3.27 -14.76 6.50
CA ARG A 159 2.76 -15.64 5.42
C ARG A 159 1.35 -15.26 4.99
N LEU A 160 0.47 -15.00 5.95
CA LEU A 160 -0.88 -14.55 5.65
C LEU A 160 -0.84 -13.21 4.89
N SER A 161 0.09 -12.33 5.24
CA SER A 161 0.39 -11.08 4.52
C SER A 161 0.67 -11.33 3.03
N ILE A 162 1.60 -12.24 2.73
CA ILE A 162 1.99 -12.58 1.35
C ILE A 162 0.84 -13.16 0.55
N LEU A 163 0.00 -13.97 1.20
CA LEU A 163 -1.16 -14.56 0.54
C LEU A 163 -2.29 -13.54 0.31
N ALA A 164 -2.37 -12.51 1.16
CA ALA A 164 -3.39 -11.48 1.09
C ALA A 164 -3.07 -10.40 0.05
N ASP A 165 -1.78 -10.12 -0.17
CA ASP A 165 -1.29 -8.98 -0.94
C ASP A 165 -0.92 -9.35 -2.38
N ASP A 166 -1.25 -8.48 -3.32
CA ASP A 166 -0.86 -8.57 -4.72
C ASP A 166 0.59 -8.06 -4.92
N PHE A 167 1.05 -7.14 -4.06
CA PHE A 167 2.43 -6.65 -4.05
C PHE A 167 2.87 -6.18 -2.65
N ILE A 168 4.18 -6.18 -2.39
CA ILE A 168 4.77 -5.78 -1.11
C ILE A 168 5.97 -4.85 -1.36
N ILE A 169 6.03 -3.76 -0.62
CA ILE A 169 7.14 -2.81 -0.62
C ILE A 169 7.87 -2.91 0.73
N ALA A 170 9.02 -3.58 0.72
CA ALA A 170 9.88 -3.67 1.90
C ALA A 170 10.73 -2.41 2.05
N GLY A 171 10.59 -1.71 3.17
CA GLY A 171 11.36 -0.50 3.47
C GLY A 171 12.84 -0.76 3.75
N ASN A 172 13.21 -1.98 4.14
CA ASN A 172 14.60 -2.36 4.40
C ASN A 172 14.89 -3.85 4.05
N GLN A 173 16.17 -4.23 4.09
CA GLN A 173 16.61 -5.59 3.75
C GLN A 173 16.08 -6.65 4.74
N THR A 174 15.94 -6.30 6.02
CA THR A 174 15.43 -7.20 7.06
C THR A 174 13.98 -7.61 6.78
N CYS A 175 13.13 -6.63 6.50
CA CYS A 175 11.74 -6.83 6.10
C CYS A 175 11.65 -7.69 4.84
N ARG A 176 12.49 -7.39 3.83
CA ARG A 176 12.56 -8.19 2.61
C ARG A 176 12.92 -9.66 2.88
N ALA A 177 13.84 -9.93 3.81
CA ALA A 177 14.22 -11.29 4.17
C ALA A 177 13.03 -12.07 4.77
N TYR A 178 12.20 -11.43 5.59
CA TYR A 178 11.01 -12.07 6.16
C TYR A 178 10.01 -12.53 5.09
N PHE A 179 9.82 -11.74 4.04
CA PHE A 179 8.95 -12.09 2.93
C PHE A 179 9.54 -13.13 1.96
N TRP A 180 10.86 -13.23 1.87
CA TRP A 180 11.53 -14.20 0.99
C TRP A 180 11.65 -15.59 1.62
N HIS A 181 11.88 -15.66 2.94
CA HIS A 181 12.06 -16.94 3.66
C HIS A 181 10.76 -17.72 3.89
N THR A 182 9.62 -17.23 3.42
CA THR A 182 8.29 -17.83 3.57
C THR A 182 7.89 -18.77 2.43
N GLU A 183 8.65 -18.83 1.34
CA GLU A 183 8.41 -19.79 0.24
C GLU A 183 8.52 -21.28 0.60
N PRO A 184 9.44 -21.75 1.49
CA PRO A 184 9.60 -23.19 1.74
C PRO A 184 8.37 -23.84 2.36
N ILE A 185 7.59 -23.09 3.15
CA ILE A 185 6.41 -23.61 3.85
C ILE A 185 5.11 -23.35 3.09
N LEU A 186 5.06 -22.37 2.18
CA LEU A 186 3.96 -22.26 1.22
C LEU A 186 3.96 -23.45 0.24
N ASN A 187 5.15 -23.94 -0.14
CA ASN A 187 5.25 -25.22 -0.86
C ASN A 187 4.74 -26.38 0.00
N ALA A 188 5.08 -26.45 1.30
CA ALA A 188 4.60 -27.50 2.20
C ALA A 188 3.08 -27.43 2.50
N ILE A 189 2.50 -26.24 2.65
CA ILE A 189 1.05 -26.05 2.85
C ILE A 189 0.31 -26.27 1.53
N SER A 190 0.84 -25.84 0.38
CA SER A 190 0.25 -26.19 -0.92
C SER A 190 0.32 -27.70 -1.19
N TRP A 191 1.36 -28.37 -0.68
CA TRP A 191 1.54 -29.82 -0.74
C TRP A 191 0.56 -30.55 0.20
N LEU A 192 0.39 -30.06 1.43
CA LEU A 192 -0.60 -30.56 2.40
C LEU A 192 -2.05 -30.34 1.94
N LEU A 193 -2.35 -29.17 1.36
CA LEU A 193 -3.68 -28.88 0.79
C LEU A 193 -3.92 -29.62 -0.53
N ARG A 194 -2.86 -30.08 -1.21
CA ARG A 194 -2.95 -30.99 -2.39
C ARG A 194 -3.11 -32.45 -2.01
N SER A 195 -2.74 -32.89 -0.80
CA SER A 195 -2.84 -34.31 -0.43
C SER A 195 -4.26 -34.78 -0.10
N GLU A 196 -5.23 -33.87 0.02
CA GLU A 196 -6.63 -34.21 0.33
C GLU A 196 -7.60 -34.07 -0.86
N SER A 197 -7.13 -33.74 -2.06
CA SER A 197 -8.00 -33.68 -3.25
C SER A 197 -7.40 -34.44 -4.43
N THR A 198 -8.20 -35.36 -4.98
CA THR A 198 -7.90 -36.16 -6.17
C THR A 198 -7.62 -35.27 -7.39
N PRO A 199 -6.74 -35.73 -8.30
CA PRO A 199 -6.09 -34.86 -9.27
C PRO A 199 -7.04 -34.50 -10.42
N SER A 200 -7.32 -33.22 -10.57
CA SER A 200 -7.63 -32.63 -11.88
C SER A 200 -6.61 -31.55 -12.18
N TYR A 201 -5.93 -31.75 -13.30
CA TYR A 201 -4.80 -30.98 -13.78
C TYR A 201 -5.19 -29.51 -14.01
N PHE A 202 -4.58 -28.58 -13.26
CA PHE A 202 -4.37 -27.22 -13.74
C PHE A 202 -3.15 -26.59 -13.07
N THR A 203 -2.00 -26.71 -13.73
CA THR A 203 -0.83 -25.85 -13.51
C THR A 203 -0.98 -24.61 -14.36
N ARG A 204 -1.06 -23.42 -13.74
CA ARG A 204 -0.51 -22.21 -14.36
C ARG A 204 0.00 -21.23 -13.31
N SER A 205 1.20 -21.54 -12.82
CA SER A 205 2.19 -20.52 -12.47
C SER A 205 2.62 -19.86 -13.79
N THR A 206 2.16 -18.64 -14.03
CA THR A 206 2.84 -17.70 -14.94
C THR A 206 2.67 -16.28 -14.43
N ARG A 207 3.80 -15.72 -14.00
CA ARG A 207 4.18 -14.30 -14.03
C ARG A 207 3.19 -13.37 -14.71
N VAL A 208 2.78 -12.33 -14.01
CA VAL A 208 2.57 -11.03 -14.65
C VAL A 208 3.91 -10.31 -14.68
N ARG A 209 4.68 -10.50 -15.76
CA ARG A 209 5.53 -9.41 -16.28
C ARG A 209 4.54 -8.47 -16.97
N SER A 210 4.14 -7.38 -16.31
CA SER A 210 3.50 -6.29 -17.04
C SER A 210 4.62 -5.43 -17.63
N ALA A 211 4.56 -5.20 -18.93
CA ALA A 211 5.44 -4.28 -19.65
C ALA A 211 5.36 -2.82 -19.10
N ASN A 212 4.39 -2.55 -18.21
CA ASN A 212 4.21 -1.26 -17.54
C ASN A 212 5.05 -1.11 -16.27
N ALA A 213 5.49 -2.21 -15.63
CA ALA A 213 6.34 -2.13 -14.43
C ALA A 213 7.82 -1.85 -14.79
N ASP A 214 8.28 -2.32 -15.96
CA ASP A 214 9.63 -2.03 -16.45
C ASP A 214 9.77 -0.57 -16.92
N ALA A 215 8.69 0.06 -17.40
CA ALA A 215 8.66 1.49 -17.73
C ALA A 215 8.76 2.40 -16.48
N ALA A 216 8.12 2.00 -15.38
CA ALA A 216 8.21 2.72 -14.11
C ALA A 216 9.60 2.59 -13.44
N TRP A 217 10.29 1.45 -13.64
CA TRP A 217 11.64 1.24 -13.11
C TRP A 217 12.77 1.87 -13.95
N ALA A 218 12.57 2.05 -15.26
CA ALA A 218 13.57 2.68 -16.13
C ALA A 218 13.75 4.18 -15.87
N TYR A 219 12.71 4.87 -15.38
CA TYR A 219 12.74 6.31 -15.08
C TYR A 219 13.41 6.67 -13.74
N LEU A 220 13.61 5.71 -12.82
CA LEU A 220 14.23 5.95 -11.51
C LEU A 220 15.76 5.82 -11.53
N LYS A 221 16.38 5.66 -12.70
CA LYS A 221 17.83 5.52 -12.88
C LYS A 221 18.49 6.65 -13.69
N THR A 222 17.72 7.67 -14.05
CA THR A 222 18.20 8.94 -14.64
C THR A 222 17.90 10.08 -13.70
#